data_AF-A0A956TYY0-F1
#
_entry.id   AF-A0A956TYY0-F1
#
_cell.length_a   1.000
_cell.length_b   1.000
_cell.length_c   1.000
_cell.angle_alpha   90.00
_cell.angle_beta   90.00
_cell.angle_gamma   90.00
#
_symmetry.space_group_name_H-M   'P 1'
#
loop_
_entity.id
_entity.type
_entity.pdbx_description
1 polymer ?
#
loop_
_entity_poly.entity_id
_entity_poly.type
_entity_poly.pdbx_seq_one_letter_code
_entity_poly.pdbx_strand_id
1 'polypeptide(L)'
;TKRRCPEATVYQSSAENARYHLELDGESGCDRVISSLPWSTFNYETQELILNSIYETLNPGGKFLTYAYSLGLLFPSAWRLRRLLNSKFDKVVKSGIVWSNIPPAFIYICEKAPAE
;
A
#
# COMPACT_ATOMS: atom_id res chain seq x y z
N THR A 1 -4.52 0.13 -18.94
CA THR A 1 -3.70 -1.03 -18.55
C THR A 1 -3.45 -1.97 -19.71
N LYS A 2 -4.47 -2.63 -20.28
CA LYS A 2 -4.31 -3.63 -21.38
C LYS A 2 -3.43 -3.20 -22.59
N ARG A 3 -3.42 -1.91 -22.96
CA ARG A 3 -2.59 -1.42 -24.08
C ARG A 3 -1.11 -1.21 -23.76
N ARG A 4 -0.77 -0.94 -22.50
CA ARG A 4 0.62 -0.66 -22.05
C ARG A 4 1.22 -1.83 -21.27
N CYS A 5 0.37 -2.61 -20.61
CA CYS A 5 0.72 -3.81 -19.86
C CYS A 5 -0.28 -4.91 -20.26
N PRO A 6 -0.16 -5.51 -21.45
CA PRO A 6 -1.08 -6.54 -21.93
C PRO A 6 -1.03 -7.80 -21.06
N GLU A 7 0.15 -8.15 -20.57
CA GLU A 7 0.38 -9.31 -19.70
C GLU A 7 -0.07 -9.10 -18.24
N ALA A 8 -0.57 -7.90 -17.89
CA ALA A 8 -1.02 -7.65 -16.53
C ALA A 8 -2.37 -8.33 -16.28
N THR A 9 -2.41 -9.23 -15.30
CA THR A 9 -3.66 -9.76 -14.74
C THR A 9 -4.42 -8.64 -14.02
N VAL A 10 -5.71 -8.51 -14.31
CA VAL A 10 -6.56 -7.45 -13.74
C VAL A 10 -7.80 -8.06 -13.11
N TYR A 11 -7.95 -7.83 -11.81
CA TYR A 11 -9.10 -8.25 -11.04
C TYR A 11 -9.99 -7.06 -10.68
N GLN A 12 -11.30 -7.20 -10.90
CA GLN A 12 -12.29 -6.29 -10.34
C GLN A 12 -12.70 -6.82 -8.97
N SER A 13 -12.02 -6.37 -7.92
CA SER A 13 -12.26 -6.82 -6.55
C SER A 13 -11.90 -5.73 -5.53
N SER A 14 -12.30 -5.93 -4.27
CA SER A 14 -11.76 -5.13 -3.17
C SER A 14 -10.29 -5.47 -2.95
N ALA A 15 -9.49 -4.47 -2.59
CA ALA A 15 -8.07 -4.64 -2.29
C ALA A 15 -7.83 -5.55 -1.06
N GLU A 16 -8.82 -5.70 -0.18
CA GLU A 16 -8.74 -6.67 0.92
C GLU A 16 -8.63 -8.13 0.45
N ASN A 17 -9.06 -8.42 -0.78
CA ASN A 17 -8.99 -9.74 -1.36
C ASN A 17 -7.65 -10.00 -2.09
N ALA A 18 -6.64 -9.15 -1.91
CA ALA A 18 -5.34 -9.30 -2.60
C ALA A 18 -4.73 -10.69 -2.38
N ARG A 19 -4.80 -11.21 -1.15
CA ARG A 19 -4.34 -12.57 -0.83
C ARG A 19 -5.03 -13.65 -1.64
N TYR A 20 -6.36 -13.59 -1.71
CA TYR A 20 -7.16 -14.54 -2.46
C TYR A 20 -6.76 -14.59 -3.94
N HIS A 21 -6.54 -13.43 -4.56
CA HIS A 21 -6.15 -13.37 -5.98
C HIS A 21 -4.73 -13.87 -6.23
N LEU A 22 -3.78 -13.61 -5.32
CA LEU A 22 -2.44 -14.22 -5.42
C LEU A 22 -2.51 -15.75 -5.32
N GLU A 23 -3.28 -16.27 -4.38
CA GLU A 23 -3.46 -17.72 -4.22
C GLU A 23 -4.13 -18.35 -5.45
N LEU A 24 -5.10 -17.67 -6.08
CA LEU A 24 -5.71 -18.09 -7.35
C LEU A 24 -4.69 -18.15 -8.50
N ASP A 25 -3.73 -17.23 -8.51
CA ASP A 25 -2.64 -17.18 -9.48
C ASP A 25 -1.53 -18.20 -9.17
N GLY A 26 -1.65 -18.98 -8.08
CA GLY A 26 -0.65 -19.96 -7.65
C GLY A 26 0.52 -19.36 -6.89
N GLU A 27 0.42 -18.09 -6.48
CA GLU A 27 1.45 -17.35 -5.76
C GLU A 27 1.17 -17.33 -4.26
N SER A 28 2.20 -17.62 -3.46
CA SER A 28 2.10 -17.60 -1.99
C SER A 28 2.32 -16.21 -1.38
N GLY A 29 2.85 -15.28 -2.17
CA GLY A 29 3.16 -13.92 -1.76
C GLY A 29 3.80 -13.12 -2.89
N CYS A 30 4.20 -11.89 -2.59
CA CYS A 30 4.82 -10.98 -3.54
C CYS A 30 5.91 -10.14 -2.91
N ASP A 31 6.84 -9.66 -3.73
CA ASP A 31 7.94 -8.82 -3.23
C ASP A 31 7.51 -7.39 -3.01
N ARG A 32 6.56 -6.89 -3.81
CA ARG A 32 6.21 -5.47 -3.86
C ARG A 32 4.71 -5.28 -4.03
N VAL A 33 4.13 -4.42 -3.20
CA VAL A 33 2.78 -3.89 -3.38
C VAL A 33 2.87 -2.39 -3.63
N ILE A 34 2.27 -1.92 -4.72
CA ILE A 34 2.16 -0.49 -5.03
C ILE A 34 0.68 -0.13 -4.98
N SER A 35 0.32 0.84 -4.14
CA SER A 35 -1.07 1.27 -3.94
C SER A 35 -1.27 2.75 -4.22
N SER A 36 -2.26 3.02 -5.06
CA SER A 36 -2.80 4.34 -5.34
C SER A 36 -4.13 4.61 -4.63
N LEU A 37 -4.49 3.79 -3.64
CA LEU A 37 -5.78 3.89 -2.95
C LEU A 37 -5.94 5.23 -2.22
N PRO A 38 -7.16 5.78 -2.18
CA PRO A 38 -7.45 7.03 -1.48
C PRO A 38 -7.56 6.79 0.03
N TRP A 39 -6.48 6.37 0.70
CA TRP A 39 -6.50 5.94 2.10
C TRP A 39 -7.20 6.92 3.04
N SER A 40 -7.02 8.24 2.85
CA SER A 40 -7.63 9.27 3.69
C SER A 40 -9.16 9.30 3.68
N THR A 41 -9.80 8.69 2.68
CA THR A 41 -11.27 8.63 2.55
C THR A 41 -11.88 7.39 3.21
N PHE A 42 -11.08 6.38 3.55
CA PHE A 42 -11.55 5.15 4.19
C PHE A 42 -11.69 5.33 5.72
N ASN A 43 -12.63 4.63 6.35
CA ASN A 43 -12.76 4.53 7.81
C ASN A 43 -11.60 3.70 8.41
N TYR A 44 -11.58 3.46 9.73
CA TYR A 44 -10.48 2.74 10.38
C TYR A 44 -10.45 1.27 10.01
N GLU A 45 -11.62 0.66 10.04
CA GLU A 45 -11.84 -0.75 9.82
C GLU A 45 -11.38 -1.13 8.39
N THR A 46 -11.77 -0.35 7.38
CA THR A 46 -11.35 -0.57 5.99
C THR A 46 -9.84 -0.34 5.79
N GLN A 47 -9.25 0.69 6.42
CA GLN A 47 -7.80 0.88 6.32
C GLN A 47 -7.03 -0.31 6.92
N GLU A 48 -7.44 -0.76 8.11
CA GLU A 48 -6.79 -1.87 8.80
C GLU A 48 -6.94 -3.18 8.02
N LEU A 49 -8.13 -3.45 7.51
CA LEU A 49 -8.46 -4.68 6.79
C LEU A 49 -7.67 -4.79 5.46
N ILE A 50 -7.60 -3.70 4.68
CA ILE A 50 -6.77 -3.65 3.47
C ILE A 50 -5.28 -3.78 3.83
N LEU A 51 -4.81 -3.08 4.88
CA LEU A 51 -3.39 -3.10 5.24
C LEU A 51 -2.94 -4.47 5.77
N ASN A 52 -3.81 -5.20 6.47
CA ASN A 52 -3.57 -6.59 6.88
C ASN A 52 -3.37 -7.48 5.65
N SER A 53 -4.30 -7.42 4.67
CA SER A 53 -4.19 -8.18 3.43
C SER A 53 -2.89 -7.87 2.68
N ILE A 54 -2.50 -6.59 2.61
CA ILE A 54 -1.21 -6.18 2.03
C ILE A 54 -0.03 -6.78 2.79
N TYR A 55 -0.05 -6.73 4.13
CA TYR A 55 1.06 -7.24 4.93
C TYR A 55 1.21 -8.77 4.81
N GLU A 56 0.10 -9.50 4.78
CA GLU A 56 0.08 -10.95 4.64
C GLU A 56 0.53 -11.41 3.27
N THR A 57 0.25 -10.63 2.22
CA THR A 57 0.68 -10.94 0.84
C THR A 57 2.14 -10.64 0.58
N LEU A 58 2.81 -9.83 1.42
CA LEU A 58 4.23 -9.54 1.25
C LEU A 58 5.10 -10.71 1.74
N ASN A 59 6.06 -11.10 0.92
CA ASN A 59 7.17 -11.97 1.33
C ASN A 59 7.99 -11.29 2.44
N PRO A 60 8.75 -12.05 3.26
CA PRO A 60 9.72 -11.46 4.19
C PRO A 60 10.69 -10.52 3.43
N GLY A 61 10.93 -9.32 3.97
CA GLY A 61 11.68 -8.26 3.28
C GLY A 61 10.94 -7.56 2.12
N GLY A 62 9.68 -7.93 1.89
CA GLY A 62 8.80 -7.32 0.90
C GLY A 62 8.49 -5.85 1.23
N LYS A 63 8.16 -5.05 0.21
CA LYS A 63 7.91 -3.61 0.36
C LYS A 63 6.53 -3.20 -0.09
N PHE A 64 5.90 -2.36 0.73
CA PHE A 64 4.66 -1.68 0.42
C PHE A 64 4.92 -0.20 0.12
N LEU A 65 4.46 0.28 -1.04
CA LEU A 65 4.58 1.66 -1.47
C LEU A 65 3.19 2.27 -1.66
N THR A 66 2.92 3.41 -1.04
CA THR A 66 1.68 4.16 -1.28
C THR A 66 1.90 5.65 -1.23
N TYR A 67 1.26 6.38 -2.14
CA TYR A 67 1.38 7.83 -2.18
C TYR A 67 0.45 8.50 -1.17
N ALA A 68 0.87 9.66 -0.68
CA ALA A 68 0.08 10.54 0.15
C ALA A 68 0.32 11.99 -0.26
N TYR A 69 -0.72 12.82 -0.14
CA TYR A 69 -0.61 14.25 -0.38
C TYR A 69 -0.09 14.97 0.86
N SER A 70 0.82 15.91 0.64
CA SER A 70 1.36 16.78 1.70
C SER A 70 0.25 17.59 2.38
N LEU A 71 -0.71 18.09 1.59
CA LEU A 71 -1.91 18.76 2.10
C LEU A 71 -2.80 17.82 2.93
N GLY A 72 -2.79 16.53 2.59
CA GLY A 72 -3.51 15.49 3.33
C GLY A 72 -3.05 15.34 4.78
N LEU A 73 -1.80 15.70 5.10
CA LEU A 73 -1.25 15.65 6.47
C LEU A 73 -1.93 16.63 7.44
N LEU A 74 -2.74 17.57 6.94
CA LEU A 74 -3.54 18.46 7.76
C LEU A 74 -4.78 17.77 8.36
N PHE A 75 -5.16 16.58 7.88
CA PHE A 75 -6.36 15.87 8.32
C PHE A 75 -6.02 14.71 9.28
N PRO A 76 -6.86 14.43 10.30
CA PRO A 76 -6.65 13.33 11.24
C PRO A 76 -6.53 11.94 10.57
N SER A 77 -7.20 11.74 9.43
CA SER A 77 -7.16 10.47 8.69
C SER A 77 -5.77 10.13 8.13
N ALA A 78 -4.96 11.13 7.77
CA ALA A 78 -3.58 10.92 7.32
C ALA A 78 -2.65 10.50 8.47
N TRP A 79 -2.91 11.00 9.68
CA TRP A 79 -2.20 10.58 10.88
C TRP A 79 -2.54 9.15 11.29
N ARG A 80 -3.81 8.75 11.09
CA ARG A 80 -4.27 7.38 11.34
C ARG A 80 -3.59 6.37 10.42
N LEU A 81 -3.52 6.65 9.13
CA LEU A 81 -2.75 5.83 8.19
C LEU A 81 -1.30 5.73 8.63
N ARG A 82 -0.65 6.86 8.93
CA ARG A 82 0.74 6.86 9.39
C ARG A 82 0.94 5.97 10.62
N ARG A 83 0.05 6.04 11.61
CA ARG A 83 0.11 5.18 12.81
C ARG A 83 -0.01 3.70 12.45
N LEU A 84 -0.99 3.35 11.60
CA LEU A 84 -1.18 1.97 11.12
C LEU A 84 0.04 1.43 10.37
N LEU A 85 0.69 2.25 9.54
CA LEU A 85 1.92 1.85 8.86
C LEU A 85 3.04 1.57 9.87
N ASN A 86 3.26 2.48 10.83
CA ASN A 86 4.33 2.32 11.83
C ASN A 86 4.04 1.19 12.83
N SER A 87 2.78 0.79 13.02
CA SER A 87 2.45 -0.34 13.90
C SER A 87 2.58 -1.70 13.23
N LYS A 88 2.63 -1.77 11.89
CA LYS A 88 2.69 -3.04 11.15
C LYS A 88 4.03 -3.32 10.49
N PHE A 89 4.75 -2.29 10.06
CA PHE A 89 6.00 -2.45 9.33
C PHE A 89 7.19 -2.05 10.20
N ASP A 90 8.24 -2.86 10.19
CA ASP A 90 9.50 -2.62 10.91
C ASP A 90 10.16 -1.31 10.51
N LYS A 91 10.04 -0.96 9.23
CA LYS A 91 10.62 0.26 8.67
C LYS A 91 9.60 0.96 7.81
N VAL A 92 9.34 2.23 8.14
CA VAL A 92 8.49 3.13 7.38
C VAL A 92 9.28 4.42 7.11
N VAL A 93 9.58 4.68 5.84
CA VAL A 93 10.25 5.91 5.41
C VAL A 93 9.39 6.67 4.41
N LYS A 94 9.68 7.97 4.24
CA LYS A 94 9.04 8.80 3.23
C LYS A 94 10.03 9.11 2.13
N SER A 95 9.57 9.14 0.88
CA SER A 95 10.33 9.72 -0.23
C SER A 95 10.46 11.23 -0.07
N GLY A 96 11.27 11.85 -0.93
CA GLY A 96 11.18 13.29 -1.19
C GLY A 96 9.78 13.68 -1.70
N ILE A 97 9.38 14.91 -1.45
CA ILE A 97 8.13 15.49 -1.98
C ILE A 97 8.31 15.74 -3.47
N VAL A 98 7.37 15.25 -4.28
CA VAL A 98 7.24 15.53 -5.69
C VAL A 98 6.43 16.82 -5.84
N TRP A 99 7.14 17.95 -5.88
CA TRP A 99 6.55 19.29 -5.96
C TRP A 99 5.88 19.59 -7.28
N SER A 100 6.28 18.92 -8.36
CA SER A 100 5.64 19.03 -9.67
C SER A 100 4.26 18.38 -9.72
N ASN A 101 3.91 17.55 -8.73
CA ASN A 101 2.58 17.00 -8.58
C ASN A 101 1.68 18.02 -7.86
N ILE A 102 0.50 18.32 -8.38
CA ILE A 102 -0.45 19.24 -7.75
C ILE A 102 -1.69 18.44 -7.30
N PRO A 103 -1.99 18.33 -6.00
CA PRO A 103 -1.22 18.87 -4.87
C PRO A 103 0.09 18.08 -4.59
N PRO A 104 1.11 18.68 -3.96
CA PRO A 104 2.40 18.03 -3.72
C PRO A 104 2.27 16.68 -2.99
N ALA A 105 2.86 15.63 -3.54
CA ALA A 105 2.75 14.27 -3.03
C ALA A 105 4.10 13.69 -2.62
N PHE A 106 4.09 12.70 -1.73
CA PHE A 106 5.25 11.88 -1.40
C PHE A 106 4.81 10.42 -1.28
N ILE A 107 5.76 9.49 -1.21
CA ILE A 107 5.51 8.06 -1.08
C ILE A 107 5.90 7.60 0.32
N TYR A 108 5.01 6.86 0.99
CA TYR A 108 5.40 5.99 2.10
C TYR A 108 6.02 4.72 1.54
N ILE A 109 7.21 4.36 2.01
CA ILE A 109 7.92 3.13 1.67
C ILE A 109 8.02 2.34 2.96
N CYS A 110 7.29 1.23 3.02
CA CYS A 110 7.20 0.36 4.18
C CYS A 110 7.85 -0.98 3.86
N GLU A 111 8.61 -1.55 4.79
CA GLU A 111 9.36 -2.79 4.61
C GLU A 111 8.94 -3.79 5.70
N LYS A 112 8.54 -4.99 5.27
CA LYS A 112 8.22 -6.11 6.15
C LYS A 112 9.51 -6.70 6.68
N ALA A 113 9.47 -7.21 7.92
CA ALA A 113 10.59 -7.91 8.53
C ALA A 113 11.19 -8.96 7.56
N PRO A 114 12.52 -9.07 7.46
CA PRO A 114 13.15 -10.20 6.76
C PRO A 114 12.85 -11.51 7.50
N ALA A 115 13.02 -12.64 6.82
CA ALA A 115 13.04 -13.93 7.51
C ALA A 115 14.30 -13.98 8.39
N GLU A 116 14.19 -14.56 9.58
CA GLU A 116 15.33 -14.85 10.46
C GLU A 116 16.30 -15.85 9.83
#